data_AF-A0A1M6BPD3-F1
#
_entry.id   AF-A0A1M6BPD3-F1
#
_cell.length_a   1.000
_cell.length_b   1.000
_cell.length_c   1.000
_cell.angle_alpha   90.00
_cell.angle_beta   90.00
_cell.angle_gamma   90.00
#
_symmetry.space_group_name_H-M   'P 1'
#
loop_
_entity.id
_entity.type
_entity.pdbx_description
1 polymer ?
#
loop_
_entity_poly.entity_id
_entity_poly.type
_entity_poly.pdbx_seq_one_letter_code
_entity_poly.pdbx_strand_id
1 'polypeptide(L)'
;MDVFPDFNGLSGITELKAIAGALFMFVLVIAVLMVIVSAIAWAIAAAHGNHATAARGRTGVLVALGAAVLAGAGVAWMNWLISIGQQL
;
A
#
# COMPACT_ATOMS: atom_id res chain seq x y z
N MET A 1 -10.19 26.76 -20.65
CA MET A 1 -10.25 27.57 -19.43
C MET A 1 -9.71 26.69 -18.33
N ASP A 2 -8.44 26.83 -17.97
CA ASP A 2 -7.79 26.00 -16.95
C ASP A 2 -8.38 26.32 -15.57
N VAL A 3 -9.29 25.47 -15.09
CA VAL A 3 -9.76 25.51 -13.71
C VAL A 3 -8.73 24.77 -12.86
N PHE A 4 -7.69 25.48 -12.45
CA PHE A 4 -6.76 24.98 -11.43
C PHE A 4 -7.28 25.37 -10.04
N PRO A 5 -7.35 24.43 -9.08
CA PRO A 5 -7.62 24.78 -7.69
C PRO A 5 -6.55 25.75 -7.17
N ASP A 6 -6.97 26.85 -6.56
CA ASP A 6 -6.05 27.80 -5.94
C ASP A 6 -5.52 27.21 -4.61
N PHE A 7 -4.35 26.57 -4.70
CA PHE A 7 -3.66 26.01 -3.55
C PHE A 7 -2.89 27.07 -2.74
N ASN A 8 -2.87 28.34 -3.18
CA ASN A 8 -2.20 29.44 -2.48
C ASN A 8 -2.90 29.81 -1.16
N GLY A 9 -4.20 29.49 -1.03
CA GLY A 9 -4.96 29.63 0.20
C GLY A 9 -4.80 28.47 1.20
N LEU A 10 -4.23 27.35 0.78
CA LEU A 10 -4.05 26.13 1.60
C LEU A 10 -2.64 26.12 2.20
N SER A 11 -2.44 26.96 3.22
CA SER A 11 -1.21 26.97 4.02
C SER A 11 -0.91 25.55 4.53
N GLY A 12 0.29 25.04 4.23
CA GLY A 12 0.75 23.73 4.68
C GLY A 12 0.56 22.55 3.71
N ILE A 13 0.08 22.76 2.46
CA ILE A 13 -0.07 21.67 1.48
C ILE A 13 1.24 20.93 1.19
N THR A 14 2.36 21.66 1.13
CA THR A 14 3.69 21.07 0.89
C THR A 14 4.09 20.15 2.05
N GLU A 15 3.78 20.56 3.28
CA GLU A 15 4.04 19.80 4.50
C GLU A 15 3.13 18.57 4.59
N LEU A 16 1.84 18.72 4.26
CA LEU A 16 0.89 17.61 4.18
C LEU A 16 1.32 16.57 3.14
N LYS A 17 1.80 17.00 1.97
CA LYS A 17 2.33 16.11 0.94
C LYS A 17 3.59 15.38 1.41
N ALA A 18 4.48 16.06 2.13
CA ALA A 18 5.68 15.45 2.70
C ALA A 18 5.32 14.38 3.76
N ILE A 19 4.39 14.69 4.66
CA ILE A 19 3.90 13.76 5.69
C ILE A 19 3.20 12.56 5.04
N ALA A 20 2.33 12.79 4.05
CA ALA A 20 1.65 11.72 3.32
C ALA A 20 2.65 10.80 2.60
N GLY A 21 3.67 11.37 1.95
CA GLY A 21 4.75 10.59 1.33
C GLY A 21 5.54 9.76 2.33
N ALA A 22 5.87 10.34 3.50
CA ALA A 22 6.56 9.62 4.57
C ALA A 22 5.72 8.46 5.12
N LEU A 23 4.44 8.69 5.42
CA LEU A 23 3.51 7.65 5.87
C LEU A 23 3.39 6.51 4.85
N PHE A 24 3.38 6.83 3.56
CA PHE A 24 3.31 5.84 2.50
C PHE A 24 4.54 4.92 2.48
N MET A 25 5.74 5.48 2.70
CA MET A 25 6.96 4.69 2.87
C MET A 25 6.87 3.75 4.08
N PHE A 26 6.38 4.23 5.23
CA PHE A 26 6.18 3.37 6.40
C PHE A 26 5.22 2.21 6.11
N VAL A 27 4.09 2.48 5.45
CA VAL A 27 3.12 1.44 5.07
C VAL A 27 3.75 0.41 4.14
N LEU A 28 4.49 0.83 3.12
CA LEU A 28 5.17 -0.07 2.18
C LEU A 28 6.22 -0.93 2.89
N VAL A 29 7.04 -0.34 3.75
CA VAL A 29 8.07 -1.06 4.51
C VAL A 29 7.43 -2.12 5.43
N ILE A 30 6.39 -1.75 6.17
CA ILE A 30 5.67 -2.68 7.06
C ILE A 30 5.00 -3.79 6.23
N ALA A 31 4.39 -3.46 5.10
CA ALA A 31 3.78 -4.46 4.22
C ALA A 31 4.81 -5.49 3.74
N VAL A 32 5.99 -5.04 3.29
CA VAL A 32 7.08 -5.93 2.86
C VAL A 32 7.58 -6.80 4.02
N LEU A 33 7.79 -6.24 5.20
CA LEU A 33 8.20 -7.00 6.38
C LEU A 33 7.18 -8.09 6.74
N MET A 34 5.87 -7.78 6.68
CA MET A 34 4.81 -8.74 6.94
C MET A 34 4.73 -9.85 5.88
N VAL A 35 4.99 -9.53 4.60
CA VAL A 35 5.10 -10.54 3.53
C VAL A 35 6.26 -11.50 3.84
N ILE A 36 7.43 -10.98 4.23
CA ILE A 36 8.62 -11.78 4.55
C ILE A 36 8.33 -12.73 5.72
N VAL A 37 7.78 -12.23 6.83
CA VAL A 37 7.44 -13.05 8.01
C VAL A 37 6.47 -14.16 7.63
N SER A 38 5.44 -13.84 6.84
CA SER A 38 4.46 -14.84 6.42
C SER A 38 5.03 -15.89 5.46
N ALA A 39 5.96 -15.50 4.58
CA ALA A 39 6.64 -16.40 3.67
C ALA A 39 7.55 -17.39 4.42
N ILE A 40 8.28 -16.91 5.43
CA ILE A 40 9.12 -17.75 6.30
C ILE A 40 8.25 -18.74 7.09
N ALA A 41 7.16 -18.27 7.70
CA ALA A 41 6.23 -19.13 8.44
C ALA A 41 5.62 -20.22 7.53
N TRP A 42 5.29 -19.86 6.28
CA TRP A 42 4.80 -20.82 5.29
C TRP A 42 5.87 -21.87 4.91
N ALA A 43 7.10 -21.44 4.65
CA ALA A 43 8.21 -22.33 4.28
C ALA A 43 8.54 -23.35 5.38
N ILE A 44 8.60 -22.90 6.63
CA ILE A 44 8.86 -23.76 7.80
C ILE A 44 7.71 -24.76 7.98
N ALA A 45 6.46 -24.29 7.91
CA ALA A 45 5.29 -25.15 8.09
C ALA A 45 5.14 -26.20 6.98
N ALA A 46 5.50 -25.85 5.73
CA ALA A 46 5.50 -26.77 4.60
C ALA A 46 6.59 -27.85 4.74
N ALA A 47 7.78 -27.50 5.26
CA ALA A 47 8.88 -28.44 5.48
C ALA A 47 8.61 -29.46 6.60
N HIS A 48 7.81 -29.11 7.61
CA HIS A 48 7.50 -29.98 8.76
C HIS A 48 6.21 -30.82 8.60
N GLY A 49 5.55 -30.82 7.44
CA GLY A 49 4.34 -31.63 7.21
C GLY A 49 3.11 -31.20 8.01
N ASN A 50 3.11 -30.02 8.63
CA ASN A 50 1.99 -29.52 9.43
C ASN A 50 1.03 -28.67 8.57
N HIS A 51 0.02 -29.33 8.01
CA HIS A 51 -0.95 -28.74 7.08
C HIS A 51 -1.74 -27.55 7.66
N ALA A 52 -2.01 -27.54 8.97
CA ALA A 52 -2.75 -26.45 9.62
C ALA A 52 -1.94 -25.14 9.67
N THR A 53 -0.64 -25.21 9.98
CA THR A 53 0.24 -24.03 9.96
C THR A 53 0.62 -23.62 8.55
N ALA A 54 0.72 -24.57 7.60
CA ALA A 54 1.00 -24.26 6.20
C ALA A 54 -0.18 -23.51 5.55
N ALA A 55 -1.42 -23.87 5.88
CA ALA A 55 -2.61 -23.15 5.44
C ALA A 55 -2.66 -21.72 6.01
N ARG A 56 -2.38 -21.54 7.30
CA ARG A 56 -2.32 -20.20 7.94
C ARG A 56 -1.21 -19.33 7.35
N GLY A 57 -0.05 -19.91 7.02
CA GLY A 57 1.05 -19.21 6.35
C GLY A 57 0.67 -18.70 4.95
N ARG A 58 -0.08 -19.48 4.16
CA ARG A 58 -0.61 -19.04 2.86
C ARG A 58 -1.58 -17.88 2.99
N THR A 59 -2.53 -17.96 3.92
CA THR A 59 -3.49 -16.88 4.15
C THR A 59 -2.81 -15.58 4.58
N GLY A 60 -1.78 -15.67 5.43
CA GLY A 60 -0.99 -14.50 5.83
C GLY A 60 -0.26 -13.84 4.65
N VAL A 61 0.30 -14.63 3.72
CA VAL A 61 0.97 -14.09 2.52
C VAL A 61 -0.04 -13.40 1.62
N LEU A 62 -1.21 -14.00 1.41
CA LEU A 62 -2.27 -13.43 0.58
C LEU A 62 -2.83 -12.12 1.15
N VAL A 63 -3.02 -12.05 2.47
CA VAL A 63 -3.49 -10.82 3.15
C VAL A 63 -2.44 -9.71 3.06
N ALA A 64 -1.17 -10.03 3.32
CA ALA A 64 -0.08 -9.05 3.22
C ALA A 64 0.13 -8.56 1.77
N LEU A 65 0.03 -9.46 0.79
CA LEU A 65 0.06 -9.11 -0.63
C LEU A 65 -1.12 -8.23 -1.03
N GLY A 66 -2.34 -8.57 -0.57
CA GLY A 66 -3.54 -7.77 -0.80
C GLY A 66 -3.42 -6.35 -0.23
N ALA A 67 -2.87 -6.22 0.99
CA ALA A 67 -2.61 -4.92 1.60
C ALA A 67 -1.58 -4.10 0.82
N ALA A 68 -0.50 -4.72 0.33
CA ALA A 68 0.53 -4.04 -0.47
C ALA A 68 -0.04 -3.56 -1.82
N VAL A 69 -0.81 -4.40 -2.51
CA VAL A 69 -1.49 -4.03 -3.76
C VAL A 69 -2.50 -2.91 -3.52
N LEU A 70 -3.30 -2.97 -2.45
CA LEU A 70 -4.29 -1.94 -2.15
C LEU A 70 -3.64 -0.58 -1.82
N ALA A 71 -2.53 -0.58 -1.07
CA ALA A 71 -1.76 0.63 -0.82
C ALA A 71 -1.27 1.23 -2.16
N GLY A 72 -0.55 0.46 -2.98
CA GLY A 72 -0.01 0.94 -4.26
C GLY A 72 -1.08 1.34 -5.29
N ALA A 73 -2.12 0.52 -5.45
CA ALA A 73 -3.22 0.78 -6.38
C ALA A 73 -4.04 2.02 -5.99
N GLY A 74 -4.16 2.32 -4.69
CA GLY A 74 -4.81 3.53 -4.21
C GLY A 74 -4.17 4.81 -4.78
N VAL A 75 -2.84 4.88 -4.84
CA VAL A 75 -2.13 6.04 -5.42
C VAL A 75 -2.33 6.13 -6.92
N ALA A 76 -2.24 5.01 -7.63
CA ALA A 76 -2.48 4.97 -9.07
C ALA A 76 -3.91 5.41 -9.42
N TRP A 77 -4.90 4.97 -8.64
CA TRP A 77 -6.30 5.36 -8.80
C TRP A 77 -6.52 6.85 -8.53
N MET A 78 -5.98 7.39 -7.44
CA MET A 78 -6.07 8.84 -7.16
C MET A 78 -5.47 9.67 -8.31
N ASN A 79 -4.31 9.29 -8.83
CA ASN A 79 -3.68 9.97 -9.95
C ASN A 79 -4.55 9.92 -11.22
N TRP A 80 -5.19 8.78 -11.49
CA TRP A 80 -6.13 8.65 -12.61
C TRP A 80 -7.37 9.53 -12.45
N LEU A 81 -7.97 9.60 -11.25
CA LEU A 81 -9.11 10.47 -10.97
C LEU A 81 -8.77 11.95 -11.16
N ILE A 82 -7.59 12.39 -10.69
CA ILE A 82 -7.09 13.75 -10.90
C ILE A 82 -6.92 14.02 -12.39
N SER A 83 -6.32 13.09 -13.14
CA SER A 83 -6.15 13.21 -14.59
C SER A 83 -7.48 13.35 -15.34
N ILE A 84 -8.55 12.66 -14.91
CA ILE A 84 -9.88 12.81 -15.50
C ILE A 84 -10.47 14.17 -15.15
N GLY A 85 -10.35 14.61 -13.90
CA GLY A 85 -10.85 15.91 -13.46
C GLY A 85 -10.17 17.10 -14.17
N GLN A 86 -8.94 16.94 -14.65
CA GLN A 86 -8.25 17.94 -15.47
C GLN A 86 -8.69 17.94 -16.95
N GLN A 87 -9.32 16.87 -17.43
CA GLN A 87 -9.79 16.76 -18.82
C GLN A 87 -11.23 17.26 -19.01
N LEU A 88 -11.99 17.40 -17.93
CA LEU A 88 -13.35 17.97 -17.91
C LEU A 88 -13.31 19.48 -17.67
#